data_AF-H1L1L1-F1
#
_entry.id   AF-H1L1L1-F1
#
_cell.length_a   1.000
_cell.length_b   1.000
_cell.length_c   1.000
_cell.angle_alpha   90.00
_cell.angle_beta   90.00
_cell.angle_gamma   90.00
#
_symmetry.space_group_name_H-M   'P 1'
#
loop_
_entity.id
_entity.type
_entity.pdbx_description
1 polymer ?
#
loop_
_entity_poly.entity_id
_entity_poly.type
_entity_poly.pdbx_seq_one_letter_code
_entity_poly.pdbx_strand_id
1 'polypeptide(L)'
;MRVYVEGYGCVLNTADTEIIKNSLKEHGFELVNSLDEADIVIINTCVVRLETENRMIYRINELKNLGKDVVVAGCLPKALKNKVNGFFHIYPREAHRAGEILRDYIEKNKRTIYAEELIKHFIKN
;
A
#
# COMPACT_ATOMS: atom_id res chain seq x y z
N MET A 1 -12.43 -7.79 1.03
CA MET A 1 -11.57 -6.77 1.65
C MET A 1 -11.51 -5.59 0.70
N ARG A 2 -11.79 -4.41 1.22
CA ARG A 2 -11.99 -3.18 0.47
C ARG A 2 -10.69 -2.41 0.34
N VAL A 3 -10.34 -2.03 -0.87
CA VAL A 3 -9.08 -1.36 -1.19
C VAL A 3 -9.36 -0.05 -1.91
N TYR A 4 -8.84 1.04 -1.38
CA TYR A 4 -8.84 2.34 -2.05
C TYR A 4 -7.48 2.57 -2.72
N VAL A 5 -7.49 3.08 -3.96
CA VAL A 5 -6.27 3.31 -4.73
C VAL A 5 -6.24 4.75 -5.24
N GLU A 6 -5.22 5.51 -4.85
CA GLU A 6 -4.96 6.85 -5.38
C GLU A 6 -3.61 6.91 -6.10
N GLY A 7 -3.57 7.63 -7.23
CA GLY A 7 -2.40 7.76 -8.10
C GLY A 7 -1.95 9.21 -8.25
N TYR A 8 -0.66 9.47 -8.12
CA TYR A 8 -0.05 10.80 -8.28
C TYR A 8 1.24 10.72 -9.08
N GLY A 9 1.23 11.22 -10.32
CA GLY A 9 2.45 11.23 -11.12
C GLY A 9 2.22 11.49 -12.60
N CYS A 10 3.11 10.91 -13.41
CA CYS A 10 3.09 11.02 -14.86
C CYS A 10 2.09 10.06 -15.51
N VAL A 11 2.05 10.08 -16.85
CA VAL A 11 1.21 9.17 -17.66
C VAL A 11 1.48 7.70 -17.34
N LEU A 12 2.75 7.31 -17.14
CA LEU A 12 3.10 5.94 -16.75
C LEU A 12 2.54 5.56 -15.38
N ASN A 13 2.60 6.46 -14.40
CA ASN A 13 2.01 6.21 -13.08
C ASN A 13 0.48 6.05 -13.15
N THR A 14 -0.19 6.79 -14.03
CA THR A 14 -1.63 6.64 -14.28
C THR A 14 -1.93 5.26 -14.88
N ALA A 15 -1.15 4.82 -15.88
CA ALA A 15 -1.28 3.50 -16.46
C ALA A 15 -1.03 2.38 -15.43
N ASP A 16 0.05 2.49 -14.64
CA ASP A 16 0.36 1.55 -13.56
C ASP A 16 -0.76 1.49 -12.52
N THR A 17 -1.42 2.61 -12.23
CA THR A 17 -2.55 2.67 -11.30
C THR A 17 -3.72 1.82 -11.80
N GLU A 18 -4.05 1.88 -13.09
CA GLU A 18 -5.10 1.04 -13.67
C GLU A 18 -4.69 -0.44 -13.73
N ILE A 19 -3.42 -0.73 -14.01
CA ILE A 19 -2.89 -2.10 -13.94
C ILE A 19 -3.01 -2.67 -12.51
N ILE A 20 -2.63 -1.89 -11.49
CA ILE A 20 -2.77 -2.24 -10.07
C ILE A 20 -4.24 -2.54 -9.75
N LYS A 21 -5.16 -1.64 -10.12
CA LYS A 21 -6.61 -1.80 -9.89
C LYS A 21 -7.15 -3.08 -10.53
N ASN A 22 -6.74 -3.39 -11.76
CA ASN A 22 -7.17 -4.61 -12.44
C ASN A 22 -6.62 -5.86 -11.76
N SER A 23 -5.33 -5.87 -11.42
CA SER A 23 -4.70 -6.97 -10.67
C SER A 23 -5.40 -7.22 -9.33
N LEU A 24 -5.79 -6.16 -8.61
CA LEU A 24 -6.56 -6.27 -7.36
C LEU A 24 -7.92 -6.94 -7.58
N LYS A 25 -8.68 -6.54 -8.60
CA LYS A 25 -9.97 -7.15 -8.93
C LYS A 25 -9.83 -8.63 -9.28
N GLU A 26 -8.83 -8.98 -10.10
CA GLU A 26 -8.54 -10.37 -10.48
C GLU A 26 -8.23 -11.26 -9.26
N HIS A 27 -7.70 -10.66 -8.19
CA HIS A 27 -7.40 -11.36 -6.93
C HIS A 27 -8.50 -11.15 -5.87
N GLY A 28 -9.72 -10.77 -6.25
CA GLY A 28 -10.89 -10.75 -5.36
C GLY A 28 -10.91 -9.63 -4.33
N PHE A 29 -10.12 -8.56 -4.54
CA PHE A 29 -10.26 -7.33 -3.76
C PHE A 29 -11.39 -6.47 -4.31
N GLU A 30 -12.11 -5.81 -3.41
CA GLU A 30 -13.17 -4.88 -3.76
C GLU A 30 -12.59 -3.46 -3.82
N LEU A 31 -12.67 -2.81 -4.98
CA LEU A 31 -12.23 -1.41 -5.09
C LEU A 31 -13.32 -0.48 -4.61
N VAL A 32 -12.96 0.42 -3.68
CA VAL A 32 -13.87 1.45 -3.15
C VAL A 32 -13.45 2.84 -3.59
N ASN A 33 -14.39 3.78 -3.58
CA ASN A 33 -14.18 5.14 -4.08
C ASN A 33 -13.89 6.17 -2.97
N SER A 34 -13.92 5.75 -1.70
CA SER A 34 -13.62 6.62 -0.56
C SER A 34 -12.65 5.96 0.41
N LEU A 35 -11.90 6.80 1.13
CA LEU A 35 -11.00 6.34 2.19
C LEU A 35 -11.75 5.69 3.35
N ASP A 36 -12.96 6.16 3.66
CA ASP A 36 -13.75 5.71 4.81
C ASP A 36 -14.21 4.26 4.67
N GLU A 37 -14.44 3.83 3.42
CA GLU A 37 -14.79 2.45 3.09
C GLU A 37 -13.57 1.50 3.01
N ALA A 38 -12.35 2.04 3.02
CA ALA A 38 -11.14 1.26 2.74
C ALA A 38 -10.62 0.53 3.97
N ASP A 39 -10.35 -0.78 3.81
CA ASP A 39 -9.57 -1.56 4.77
C ASP A 39 -8.06 -1.36 4.54
N ILE A 40 -7.63 -1.24 3.27
CA ILE A 40 -6.26 -0.89 2.85
C ILE A 40 -6.28 0.26 1.85
N VAL A 41 -5.27 1.14 1.94
CA VAL A 41 -5.02 2.22 0.99
C VAL A 41 -3.72 1.96 0.22
N ILE A 42 -3.80 1.94 -1.12
CA ILE A 42 -2.62 1.95 -1.99
C ILE A 42 -2.45 3.36 -2.55
N ILE A 43 -1.29 3.98 -2.29
CA ILE A 43 -0.89 5.25 -2.90
C ILE A 43 0.22 5.01 -3.91
N ASN A 44 -0.12 5.08 -5.20
CA ASN A 44 0.82 4.92 -6.30
C ASN A 44 1.41 6.27 -6.69
N THR A 45 2.70 6.49 -6.42
CA THR A 45 3.29 7.82 -6.58
C THR A 45 4.67 7.83 -7.23
N CYS A 46 4.96 8.92 -7.95
CA CYS A 46 6.20 9.13 -8.68
C CYS A 46 7.17 10.08 -7.96
N VAL A 47 8.40 10.20 -8.47
CA VAL A 47 9.49 11.01 -7.88
C VAL A 47 10.02 12.09 -8.83
N VAL A 48 9.27 12.41 -9.90
CA VAL A 48 9.81 13.23 -11.01
C VAL A 48 10.16 14.67 -10.58
N ARG A 49 9.49 15.23 -9.57
CA ARG A 49 9.74 16.60 -9.09
C ARG A 49 9.86 16.64 -7.56
N LEU A 50 10.78 17.45 -7.04
CA LEU A 50 11.01 17.63 -5.60
C LEU A 50 9.76 18.15 -4.86
N GLU A 51 8.95 19.03 -5.47
CA GLU A 51 7.70 19.46 -4.83
C GLU A 51 6.70 18.30 -4.70
N THR A 52 6.76 17.32 -5.61
CA THR A 52 5.93 16.12 -5.57
C THR A 52 6.37 15.19 -4.44
N GLU A 53 7.68 15.07 -4.20
CA GLU A 53 8.21 14.24 -3.10
C GLU A 53 7.64 14.67 -1.73
N ASN A 54 7.86 15.92 -1.32
CA ASN A 54 7.45 16.36 0.03
C ASN A 54 5.93 16.27 0.21
N ARG A 55 5.15 16.63 -0.81
CA ARG A 55 3.69 16.51 -0.80
C ARG A 55 3.24 15.06 -0.62
N MET A 56 3.91 14.12 -1.28
CA MET A 56 3.55 12.70 -1.22
C MET A 56 3.97 12.07 0.10
N ILE A 57 5.13 12.44 0.66
CA ILE A 57 5.50 12.04 2.02
C ILE A 57 4.50 12.58 3.05
N TYR A 58 4.04 13.82 2.91
CA TYR A 58 3.00 14.37 3.76
C TYR A 58 1.70 13.56 3.66
N ARG A 59 1.22 13.29 2.44
CA ARG A 59 0.00 12.51 2.21
C ARG A 59 0.09 11.07 2.77
N ILE A 60 1.23 10.40 2.58
CA ILE A 60 1.47 9.06 3.14
C ILE A 60 1.35 9.09 4.68
N ASN A 61 1.94 10.10 5.32
CA ASN A 61 1.87 10.25 6.77
C ASN A 61 0.47 10.64 7.26
N GLU A 62 -0.25 11.47 6.50
CA GLU A 62 -1.65 11.81 6.80
C GLU A 62 -2.52 10.54 6.79
N LEU A 63 -2.42 9.71 5.75
CA LEU A 63 -3.15 8.44 5.67
C LEU A 63 -2.82 7.51 6.85
N LYS A 64 -1.54 7.42 7.23
CA LYS A 64 -1.11 6.68 8.42
C LYS A 64 -1.73 7.23 9.71
N ASN A 65 -1.74 8.56 9.87
CA ASN A 65 -2.30 9.22 11.05
C ASN A 65 -3.82 9.06 11.16
N LEU A 66 -4.51 8.84 10.03
CA LEU A 66 -5.91 8.44 9.97
C LEU A 66 -6.13 6.96 10.34
N GLY A 67 -5.08 6.24 10.73
CA GLY A 67 -5.14 4.83 11.12
C GLY A 67 -5.34 3.87 9.94
N LYS A 68 -5.07 4.31 8.70
CA LYS A 68 -5.18 3.45 7.51
C LYS A 68 -3.97 2.52 7.40
N ASP A 69 -4.21 1.30 6.92
CA ASP A 69 -3.14 0.41 6.47
C ASP A 69 -2.69 0.86 5.07
N VAL A 70 -1.48 1.40 4.99
CA VAL A 70 -0.98 2.11 3.79
C VAL A 70 0.09 1.28 3.10
N VAL A 71 -0.14 1.01 1.81
CA VAL A 71 0.82 0.45 0.87
C VAL A 71 1.29 1.56 -0.07
N VAL A 72 2.60 1.77 -0.14
CA VAL A 72 3.19 2.80 -1.01
C VAL A 72 3.66 2.14 -2.30
N ALA A 73 3.10 2.56 -3.43
CA ALA A 73 3.40 2.01 -4.74
C ALA A 73 4.13 3.01 -5.65
N GLY A 74 4.72 2.50 -6.73
CA GLY A 74 5.30 3.32 -7.80
C GLY A 74 6.79 3.61 -7.64
N CYS A 75 7.28 4.68 -8.30
CA CYS A 75 8.70 5.01 -8.34
C CYS A 75 9.24 5.56 -7.02
N LEU A 76 8.39 6.25 -6.25
CA LEU A 76 8.79 6.88 -4.99
C LEU A 76 9.39 5.90 -3.96
N PRO A 77 8.77 4.74 -3.63
CA PRO A 77 9.34 3.82 -2.64
C PRO A 77 10.65 3.19 -3.10
N LYS A 78 10.94 3.20 -4.41
CA LYS A 78 12.23 2.77 -4.96
C LYS A 78 13.30 3.86 -4.79
N ALA A 79 12.94 5.12 -5.02
CA ALA A 79 13.88 6.24 -4.98
C ALA A 79 14.15 6.74 -3.54
N LEU A 80 13.14 6.71 -2.67
CA LEU A 80 13.16 7.31 -1.34
C LEU A 80 12.90 6.27 -0.24
N LYS A 81 13.48 5.08 -0.40
CA LYS A 81 13.24 3.92 0.47
C LYS A 81 13.34 4.26 1.97
N ASN A 82 14.30 5.10 2.37
CA ASN A 82 14.49 5.49 3.77
C ASN A 82 13.34 6.33 4.33
N LYS A 83 12.65 7.11 3.50
CA LYS A 83 11.53 7.96 3.93
C LYS A 83 10.22 7.19 4.09
N VAL A 84 10.12 6.02 3.47
CA VAL A 84 8.90 5.18 3.48
C VAL A 84 9.16 3.76 3.98
N ASN A 85 10.28 3.50 4.65
CA ASN A 85 10.71 2.16 5.08
C ASN A 85 9.70 1.43 6.00
N GLY A 86 8.84 2.16 6.71
CA GLY A 86 7.80 1.61 7.58
C GLY A 86 6.52 1.20 6.86
N PHE A 87 6.48 1.32 5.53
CA PHE A 87 5.32 0.94 4.72
C PHE A 87 5.65 -0.27 3.84
N PHE A 88 4.62 -1.03 3.50
CA PHE A 88 4.75 -2.07 2.50
C PHE A 88 4.80 -1.46 1.10
N HIS A 89 5.56 -2.07 0.18
CA HIS A 89 5.84 -1.48 -1.13
C HIS A 89 5.38 -2.35 -2.29
N ILE A 90 4.88 -1.71 -3.35
CA ILE A 90 4.67 -2.31 -4.68
C ILE A 90 5.43 -1.48 -5.71
N TYR A 91 6.41 -2.07 -6.38
CA TYR A 91 7.24 -1.34 -7.34
C TYR A 91 6.59 -1.30 -8.74
N PRO A 92 6.99 -0.38 -9.65
CA PRO A 92 6.35 -0.25 -10.96
C PRO A 92 6.35 -1.54 -11.78
N ARG A 93 7.44 -2.32 -11.69
CA ARG A 93 7.56 -3.62 -12.38
C ARG A 93 6.66 -4.71 -11.81
N GLU A 94 6.01 -4.45 -10.68
CA GLU A 94 5.16 -5.38 -9.95
C GLU A 94 3.68 -5.01 -10.05
N ALA A 95 3.32 -3.92 -10.74
CA ALA A 95 1.95 -3.42 -10.84
C ALA A 95 0.94 -4.52 -11.26
N HIS A 96 1.30 -5.35 -12.22
CA HIS A 96 0.47 -6.46 -12.73
C HIS A 96 0.27 -7.60 -11.71
N ARG A 97 1.13 -7.68 -10.68
CA ARG A 97 1.05 -8.65 -9.57
C ARG A 97 0.59 -8.02 -8.26
N ALA A 98 0.10 -6.78 -8.28
CA ALA A 98 -0.28 -6.06 -7.07
C ALA A 98 -1.30 -6.84 -6.21
N GLY A 99 -2.26 -7.53 -6.83
CA GLY A 99 -3.23 -8.37 -6.13
C GLY A 99 -2.59 -9.56 -5.41
N GLU A 100 -1.73 -10.33 -6.09
CA GLU A 100 -0.97 -11.44 -5.51
C GLU A 100 -0.10 -10.95 -4.34
N ILE A 101 0.67 -9.89 -4.56
CA ILE A 101 1.60 -9.33 -3.58
C ILE A 101 0.85 -8.83 -2.34
N LEU A 102 -0.29 -8.15 -2.53
CA LEU A 102 -1.09 -7.66 -1.42
C LEU A 102 -1.68 -8.82 -0.61
N ARG A 103 -2.14 -9.88 -1.27
CA ARG A 103 -2.62 -11.10 -0.61
C ARG A 103 -1.56 -11.74 0.26
N ASP A 104 -0.35 -11.91 -0.28
CA ASP A 104 0.79 -12.46 0.46
C ASP A 104 1.14 -11.61 1.69
N TYR A 105 1.09 -10.28 1.55
CA TYR A 105 1.31 -9.34 2.65
C TYR A 105 0.29 -9.53 3.78
N ILE A 106 -1.00 -9.59 3.45
CA ILE A 106 -2.08 -9.78 4.43
C ILE A 106 -1.93 -11.13 5.15
N GLU A 107 -1.64 -12.20 4.40
CA GLU A 107 -1.49 -13.54 4.97
C GLU A 107 -0.29 -13.63 5.93
N LYS A 108 0.84 -13.00 5.58
CA LYS A 108 2.00 -12.92 6.46
C LYS A 108 1.69 -12.14 7.74
N ASN A 109 1.03 -10.98 7.64
CA ASN A 109 0.65 -10.18 8.80
C ASN A 109 -0.30 -10.94 9.75
N LYS A 110 -1.29 -11.66 9.22
CA LYS A 110 -2.19 -12.50 10.03
C LYS A 110 -1.42 -13.55 10.84
N ARG A 111 -0.42 -14.20 10.22
CA ARG A 111 0.43 -15.19 10.91
C ARG A 111 1.25 -14.57 12.03
N THR A 112 1.83 -13.38 11.80
CA THR A 112 2.60 -12.65 12.81
C THR A 112 1.74 -12.27 14.01
N ILE A 113 0.55 -11.71 13.77
CA ILE A 113 -0.39 -11.32 14.83
C ILE A 113 -0.77 -12.54 15.68
N TYR A 114 -1.16 -13.64 15.03
CA TYR A 114 -1.52 -14.88 15.72
C TYR A 114 -0.37 -15.43 16.58
N ALA A 115 0.87 -15.41 16.06
CA ALA A 115 2.05 -15.83 16.82
C ALA A 115 2.29 -14.93 18.05
N GLU A 116 2.17 -13.62 17.92
CA GLU A 116 2.32 -12.67 19.04
C GLU A 116 1.24 -12.86 20.11
N GLU A 117 0.00 -13.13 19.72
CA GLU A 117 -1.11 -13.42 20.64
C GLU A 117 -0.88 -14.72 21.42
N LEU A 118 -0.42 -15.78 20.75
CA LEU A 118 -0.04 -17.03 21.40
C LEU A 118 1.07 -16.81 22.42
N ILE A 119 2.14 -16.10 22.05
CA ILE A 119 3.26 -15.80 22.96
C ILE A 119 2.76 -15.02 24.19
N LYS A 120 1.91 -14.01 24.01
CA LYS A 120 1.31 -13.25 25.11
C LYS A 120 0.46 -14.13 26.03
N HIS A 121 -0.24 -15.12 25.48
CA HIS A 121 -1.02 -16.07 26.27
C HIS A 121 -0.11 -17.01 27.09
N PHE A 122 1.00 -17.48 26.52
CA PHE A 122 1.95 -18.34 27.21
C PHE A 122 2.78 -17.62 28.29
N ILE A 123 3.11 -16.33 28.11
CA ILE A 123 3.88 -15.55 29.11
C ILE A 123 3.01 -15.10 30.30
N LYS A 124 1.68 -15.07 30.13
CA LYS A 124 0.73 -14.67 31.19
C LYS A 124 0.27 -15.82 32.10
N ASN A 125 0.69 -17.05 31.81
CA ASN A 125 0.50 -18.23 32.66
C ASN A 125 1.86 -18.68 33.22
#